data_AF-A0A536NSP4-F1
#
_entry.id   AF-A0A536NSP4-F1
#
_cell.length_a   1.000
_cell.length_b   1.000
_cell.length_c   1.000
_cell.angle_alpha   90.00
_cell.angle_beta   90.00
_cell.angle_gamma   90.00
#
_symmetry.space_group_name_H-M   'P 1'
#
loop_
_entity.id
_entity.type
_entity.pdbx_description
1 polymer ?
#
loop_
_entity_poly.entity_id
_entity_poly.type
_entity_poly.pdbx_seq_one_letter_code
_entity_poly.pdbx_strand_id
1 'polypeptide(L)'
;MATTDAPSSHGLSVPGEAPRPGVPRRRSVRIRGREYPVLLPSIRDPRLHVAAVLLTLQVLGQTVLNFRLSVAQILICLATGALIEFGVGFFKDKVIMWPASGLLTGNSTAFILRVPGTVHGQWWSKHGFLIFIGVVAFAMATKYLIRWKGRHIFNPSNIALVLAFVVLGPQYTEPQDLWWIPLGPWMYVTYAILIGGGLLIAWELKLLGLAAFAAAVAIALAPVPDHCRVASWHATALCGRDLWQTLVTSPEVLIFAFFMLPDPRTVPDGQVGRFVFGVIVAVLSVLLLGPTTLEFWTKTALLASLVFACAGRFALARLLAPLEEAGGGLAVVRRLGWAAPAVLGVTLLLATALPVAAQLSTH
;
A
#
# COMPACT_ATOMS: atom_id res chain seq x y z
N MET A 1 53.25 -16.43 46.86
CA MET A 1 52.37 -15.54 47.65
C MET A 1 50.99 -15.59 46.99
N ALA A 2 50.04 -16.19 47.70
CA ALA A 2 48.58 -16.18 47.52
C ALA A 2 47.97 -16.49 46.13
N THR A 3 47.58 -17.76 45.98
CA THR A 3 46.32 -18.18 45.33
C THR A 3 45.14 -17.76 46.21
N THR A 4 44.09 -17.17 45.65
CA THR A 4 42.78 -17.11 46.31
C THR A 4 41.66 -17.25 45.27
N ASP A 5 41.13 -18.46 45.22
CA ASP A 5 39.72 -18.74 45.00
C ASP A 5 38.86 -18.01 46.03
N ALA A 6 37.72 -17.44 45.61
CA ALA A 6 36.59 -17.09 46.48
C ALA A 6 35.32 -16.88 45.61
N PRO A 7 34.10 -17.07 46.16
CA PRO A 7 33.21 -18.14 45.72
C PRO A 7 31.89 -17.63 45.10
N SER A 8 31.13 -18.59 44.58
CA SER A 8 29.71 -18.48 44.20
C SER A 8 28.88 -17.72 45.24
N SER A 9 28.36 -16.55 44.87
CA SER A 9 27.30 -15.90 45.63
C SER A 9 25.97 -16.63 45.38
N HIS A 10 25.71 -17.64 46.19
CA HIS A 10 24.35 -17.99 46.59
C HIS A 10 23.72 -16.72 47.17
N GLY A 11 22.95 -16.01 46.35
CA GLY A 11 22.13 -14.88 46.77
C GLY A 11 20.97 -15.42 47.60
N LEU A 12 20.94 -15.02 48.87
CA LEU A 12 19.87 -15.24 49.83
C LEU A 12 18.49 -14.94 49.22
N SER A 13 17.59 -15.90 49.32
CA SER A 13 16.17 -15.71 49.05
C SER A 13 15.56 -14.82 50.14
N VAL A 14 15.27 -13.56 49.80
CA VAL A 14 14.42 -12.69 50.61
C VAL A 14 12.99 -13.24 50.53
N PRO A 15 12.34 -13.58 51.65
CA PRO A 15 10.94 -14.00 51.63
C PRO A 15 10.06 -12.77 51.37
N GLY A 16 9.54 -12.64 50.15
CA GLY A 16 8.57 -11.59 49.81
C GLY A 16 8.62 -11.04 48.39
N GLU A 17 9.65 -11.35 47.57
CA GLU A 17 9.67 -10.87 46.19
C GLU A 17 8.92 -11.86 45.29
N ALA A 18 7.73 -11.46 44.82
CA ALA A 18 6.97 -12.20 43.83
C ALA A 18 7.87 -12.51 42.61
N PRO A 19 7.79 -13.71 42.01
CA PRO A 19 8.62 -14.06 40.87
C PRO A 19 8.45 -13.00 39.78
N ARG A 20 9.54 -12.32 39.43
CA ARG A 20 9.54 -11.45 38.24
C ARG A 20 9.04 -12.32 37.08
N PRO A 21 8.01 -11.89 36.32
CA PRO A 21 7.49 -12.69 35.23
C PRO A 21 8.67 -13.00 34.30
N GLY A 22 9.01 -14.28 34.21
CA GLY A 22 10.14 -14.74 33.42
C GLY A 22 10.02 -14.18 32.02
N VAL A 23 11.06 -13.50 31.55
CA VAL A 23 11.14 -13.04 30.17
C VAL A 23 10.78 -14.25 29.30
N PRO A 24 9.71 -14.19 28.49
CA PRO A 24 9.23 -15.35 27.77
C PRO A 24 10.38 -15.91 26.94
N ARG A 25 10.75 -17.18 27.22
CA ARG A 25 11.80 -17.90 26.49
C ARG A 25 11.49 -17.77 25.00
N ARG A 26 12.25 -16.92 24.30
CA ARG A 26 12.15 -16.81 22.85
C ARG A 26 12.50 -18.19 22.30
N ARG A 27 11.57 -18.82 21.59
CA ARG A 27 11.81 -20.11 20.94
C ARG A 27 13.04 -19.94 20.03
N SER A 28 14.05 -20.78 20.18
CA SER A 28 15.25 -20.77 19.35
C SER A 28 15.49 -22.16 18.78
N VAL A 29 16.09 -22.22 17.60
CA VAL A 29 16.50 -23.46 16.94
C VAL A 29 18.00 -23.40 16.74
N ARG A 30 18.71 -24.46 17.14
CA ARG A 30 20.15 -24.55 16.98
C ARG A 30 20.47 -25.28 15.68
N ILE A 31 21.07 -24.57 14.72
CA ILE A 31 21.50 -25.14 13.43
C ILE A 31 23.02 -25.01 13.35
N ARG A 32 23.72 -26.14 13.15
CA ARG A 32 25.19 -26.21 13.04
C ARG A 32 25.91 -25.44 14.16
N GLY A 33 25.44 -25.59 15.39
CA GLY A 33 26.03 -24.97 16.59
C GLY A 33 25.62 -23.52 16.87
N ARG A 34 24.98 -22.81 15.93
CA ARG A 34 24.47 -21.43 16.12
C ARG A 34 22.99 -21.44 16.51
N GLU A 35 22.61 -20.59 17.47
CA GLU A 35 21.21 -20.39 17.85
C GLU A 35 20.54 -19.35 16.96
N TYR A 36 19.40 -19.72 16.38
CA TYR A 36 18.54 -18.85 15.60
C TYR A 36 17.24 -18.60 16.38
N PRO A 37 16.90 -17.35 16.73
CA PRO A 37 15.60 -17.08 17.31
C PRO A 37 14.50 -17.34 16.28
N VAL A 38 13.39 -17.92 16.73
CA VAL A 38 12.21 -18.22 15.92
C VAL A 38 11.13 -17.20 16.22
N LEU A 39 10.75 -16.43 15.20
CA LEU A 39 9.64 -15.49 15.28
C LEU A 39 8.42 -16.07 14.56
N LEU A 40 7.44 -16.51 15.36
CA LEU A 40 6.18 -17.06 14.87
C LEU A 40 5.17 -15.95 14.55
N PRO A 41 4.19 -16.22 13.66
CA PRO A 41 3.12 -15.27 13.39
C PRO A 41 2.29 -15.03 14.65
N SER A 42 1.89 -13.78 14.86
CA SER A 42 0.98 -13.38 15.94
C SER A 42 -0.32 -12.91 15.31
N ILE A 43 -1.46 -13.44 15.77
CA ILE A 43 -2.78 -13.03 15.29
C ILE A 43 -3.01 -11.52 15.52
N ARG A 44 -2.32 -10.92 16.49
CA ARG A 44 -2.38 -9.48 16.76
C ARG A 44 -1.57 -8.62 15.78
N ASP A 45 -0.88 -9.20 14.79
CA ASP A 45 -0.16 -8.41 13.78
C ASP A 45 -1.19 -7.83 12.78
N PRO A 46 -1.31 -6.49 12.66
CA PRO A 46 -2.23 -5.86 11.71
C PRO A 46 -2.02 -6.33 10.27
N ARG A 47 -0.79 -6.71 9.90
CA ARG A 47 -0.46 -7.21 8.56
C ARG A 47 -1.17 -8.53 8.23
N LEU A 48 -1.45 -9.37 9.22
CA LEU A 48 -2.21 -10.61 9.01
C LEU A 48 -3.69 -10.31 8.71
N HIS A 49 -4.26 -9.27 9.34
CA HIS A 49 -5.62 -8.82 9.03
C HIS A 49 -5.71 -8.26 7.61
N VAL A 50 -4.75 -7.41 7.21
CA VAL A 50 -4.65 -6.94 5.81
C VAL A 50 -4.54 -8.12 4.84
N ALA A 51 -3.65 -9.07 5.13
CA ALA A 51 -3.46 -10.24 4.28
C ALA A 51 -4.73 -11.10 4.19
N ALA A 52 -5.48 -11.24 5.29
CA ALA A 52 -6.74 -11.98 5.30
C ALA A 52 -7.81 -11.33 4.43
N VAL A 53 -7.97 -9.99 4.51
CA VAL A 53 -8.90 -9.25 3.63
C VAL A 53 -8.52 -9.43 2.16
N LEU A 54 -7.25 -9.19 1.81
CA LEU A 54 -6.77 -9.35 0.44
C LEU A 54 -6.92 -10.78 -0.07
N LEU A 55 -6.62 -11.79 0.76
CA LEU A 55 -6.79 -13.19 0.38
C LEU A 55 -8.27 -13.53 0.17
N THR A 56 -9.17 -13.01 1.00
CA THR A 56 -10.62 -13.21 0.84
C THR A 56 -11.11 -12.60 -0.46
N LEU A 57 -10.66 -11.38 -0.77
CA LEU A 57 -10.96 -10.72 -2.05
C LEU A 57 -10.37 -11.49 -3.24
N GLN A 58 -9.19 -12.11 -3.11
CA GLN A 58 -8.68 -12.99 -4.16
C GLN A 58 -9.50 -14.26 -4.33
N VAL A 59 -9.96 -14.88 -3.24
CA VAL A 59 -10.85 -16.05 -3.32
C VAL A 59 -12.13 -15.68 -4.06
N LEU A 60 -12.76 -14.56 -3.70
CA LEU A 60 -13.92 -14.04 -4.46
C LEU A 60 -13.54 -13.74 -5.91
N GLY A 61 -12.36 -13.16 -6.13
CA GLY A 61 -11.71 -12.97 -7.43
C GLY A 61 -11.75 -14.22 -8.30
N GLN A 62 -11.33 -15.34 -7.72
CA GLN A 62 -11.19 -16.63 -8.39
C GLN A 62 -12.52 -17.39 -8.55
N THR A 63 -13.54 -17.09 -7.76
CA THR A 63 -14.80 -17.87 -7.73
C THR A 63 -15.98 -17.16 -8.36
N VAL A 64 -16.15 -15.86 -8.10
CA VAL A 64 -17.38 -15.12 -8.46
C VAL A 64 -17.14 -13.81 -9.18
N LEU A 65 -15.95 -13.20 -9.05
CA LEU A 65 -15.63 -11.91 -9.67
C LEU A 65 -14.88 -12.04 -11.01
N ASN A 66 -14.67 -13.26 -11.50
CA ASN A 66 -14.06 -13.56 -12.80
C ASN A 66 -12.67 -12.92 -13.03
N PHE A 67 -11.80 -12.91 -12.01
CA PHE A 67 -10.47 -12.33 -12.17
C PHE A 67 -9.65 -13.07 -13.23
N ARG A 68 -9.01 -12.29 -14.12
CA ARG A 68 -8.06 -12.72 -15.16
C ARG A 68 -6.67 -13.02 -14.59
N LEU A 69 -6.64 -13.78 -13.49
CA LEU A 69 -5.45 -14.13 -12.71
C LEU A 69 -5.58 -15.59 -12.30
N SER A 70 -4.50 -16.35 -12.39
CA SER A 70 -4.46 -17.76 -11.98
C SER A 70 -4.01 -17.93 -10.52
N VAL A 71 -4.43 -19.03 -9.90
CA VAL A 71 -3.94 -19.47 -8.57
C VAL A 71 -2.43 -19.70 -8.61
N ALA A 72 -1.89 -20.25 -9.69
CA ALA A 72 -0.44 -20.42 -9.84
C ALA A 72 0.32 -19.08 -9.78
N GLN A 73 -0.14 -18.04 -10.49
CA GLN A 73 0.47 -16.71 -10.44
C GLN A 73 0.40 -16.10 -9.03
N ILE A 74 -0.72 -16.27 -8.31
CA ILE A 74 -0.85 -15.85 -6.90
C ILE A 74 0.21 -16.55 -6.03
N LEU A 75 0.28 -17.88 -6.12
CA LEU A 75 1.24 -18.68 -5.34
C LEU A 75 2.70 -18.31 -5.67
N ILE A 76 3.00 -18.04 -6.94
CA ILE A 76 4.33 -17.58 -7.37
C ILE A 76 4.69 -16.25 -6.69
N CYS A 77 3.78 -15.28 -6.66
CA CYS A 77 4.02 -14.02 -5.97
C CYS A 77 4.25 -14.19 -4.47
N LEU A 78 3.39 -14.97 -3.81
CA LEU A 78 3.50 -15.27 -2.38
C LEU A 78 4.82 -15.96 -2.07
N ALA A 79 5.17 -17.00 -2.83
CA ALA A 79 6.42 -17.75 -2.67
C ALA A 79 7.64 -16.85 -2.90
N THR A 80 7.63 -16.02 -3.96
CA THR A 80 8.75 -15.12 -4.26
C THR A 80 8.99 -14.13 -3.11
N GLY A 81 7.93 -13.48 -2.63
CA GLY A 81 8.03 -12.54 -1.51
C GLY A 81 8.48 -13.24 -0.22
N ALA A 82 7.93 -14.42 0.06
CA ALA A 82 8.27 -15.22 1.24
C ALA A 82 9.72 -15.69 1.24
N LEU A 83 10.20 -16.23 0.11
CA LEU A 83 11.55 -16.74 -0.04
C LEU A 83 12.59 -15.62 0.06
N ILE A 84 12.33 -14.45 -0.52
CA ILE A 84 13.24 -13.30 -0.41
C ILE A 84 13.29 -12.80 1.04
N GLU A 85 12.15 -12.62 1.71
CA GLU A 85 12.14 -12.17 3.11
C GLU A 85 12.80 -13.19 4.04
N PHE A 86 12.50 -14.48 3.85
CA PHE A 86 13.14 -15.55 4.61
C PHE A 86 14.65 -15.57 4.36
N GLY A 87 15.09 -15.46 3.10
CA GLY A 87 16.50 -15.40 2.74
C GLY A 87 17.21 -14.22 3.40
N VAL A 88 16.63 -13.02 3.33
CA VAL A 88 17.17 -11.84 4.02
C VAL A 88 17.23 -12.07 5.53
N GLY A 89 16.15 -12.53 6.16
CA GLY A 89 16.11 -12.79 7.60
C GLY A 89 17.13 -13.85 8.04
N PHE A 90 17.29 -14.92 7.27
CA PHE A 90 18.19 -16.01 7.58
C PHE A 90 19.66 -15.63 7.37
N PHE A 91 20.00 -15.01 6.24
CA PHE A 91 21.37 -14.69 5.88
C PHE A 91 21.88 -13.41 6.53
N LYS A 92 21.07 -12.35 6.57
CA LYS A 92 21.46 -11.05 7.11
C LYS A 92 21.18 -10.95 8.60
N ASP A 93 19.94 -11.23 9.01
CA ASP A 93 19.50 -10.97 10.38
C ASP A 93 19.75 -12.17 11.32
N LYS A 94 20.12 -13.34 10.77
CA LYS A 94 20.34 -14.60 11.50
C LYS A 94 19.12 -15.02 12.33
N VAL A 95 17.92 -14.77 11.80
CA VAL A 95 16.64 -15.10 12.43
C VAL A 95 15.85 -16.01 11.50
N ILE A 96 15.16 -17.00 12.08
CA ILE A 96 14.15 -17.78 11.37
C ILE A 96 12.80 -17.13 11.69
N MET A 97 12.23 -16.43 10.72
CA MET A 97 10.96 -15.71 10.93
C MET A 97 9.91 -16.15 9.91
N TRP A 98 8.65 -16.11 10.35
CA TRP A 98 7.52 -16.17 9.43
C TRP A 98 7.53 -14.95 8.49
N PRO A 99 7.53 -15.13 7.17
CA PRO A 99 7.72 -14.03 6.23
C PRO A 99 6.40 -13.29 5.94
N ALA A 100 5.71 -12.79 6.98
CA ALA A 100 4.45 -12.05 6.84
C ALA A 100 4.62 -10.79 5.96
N SER A 101 5.78 -10.13 6.06
CA SER A 101 6.21 -9.01 5.22
C SER A 101 6.13 -9.28 3.72
N GLY A 102 6.85 -10.33 3.34
CA GLY A 102 7.03 -10.78 1.97
C GLY A 102 5.75 -11.38 1.42
N LEU A 103 5.02 -12.17 2.22
CA LEU A 103 3.71 -12.70 1.84
C LEU A 103 2.72 -11.57 1.54
N LEU A 104 2.64 -10.54 2.38
CA LEU A 104 1.76 -9.40 2.14
C LEU A 104 2.15 -8.63 0.86
N THR A 105 3.45 -8.44 0.63
CA THR A 105 3.96 -7.75 -0.58
C THR A 105 3.64 -8.54 -1.84
N GLY A 106 3.87 -9.85 -1.83
CA GLY A 106 3.51 -10.77 -2.91
C GLY A 106 2.00 -10.78 -3.14
N ASN A 107 1.20 -10.83 -2.07
CA ASN A 107 -0.26 -10.84 -2.16
C ASN A 107 -0.81 -9.55 -2.79
N SER A 108 -0.31 -8.40 -2.33
CA SER A 108 -0.66 -7.08 -2.88
C SER A 108 -0.27 -6.95 -4.36
N THR A 109 0.91 -7.45 -4.74
CA THR A 109 1.36 -7.45 -6.13
C THR A 109 0.48 -8.35 -7.00
N ALA A 110 0.21 -9.59 -6.58
CA ALA A 110 -0.66 -10.53 -7.30
C ALA A 110 -2.08 -9.98 -7.45
N PHE A 111 -2.59 -9.30 -6.43
CA PHE A 111 -3.93 -8.72 -6.48
C PHE A 111 -4.08 -7.74 -7.64
N ILE A 112 -3.08 -6.89 -7.90
CA ILE A 112 -3.16 -5.79 -8.86
C ILE A 112 -2.60 -6.15 -10.24
N LEU A 113 -1.53 -6.94 -10.32
CA LEU A 113 -0.86 -7.25 -11.58
C LEU A 113 -1.64 -8.28 -12.39
N ARG A 114 -1.89 -7.99 -13.66
CA ARG A 114 -2.38 -8.92 -14.68
C ARG A 114 -1.39 -9.00 -15.83
N VAL A 115 -1.45 -10.11 -16.56
CA VAL A 115 -0.69 -10.33 -17.79
C VAL A 115 -1.69 -10.68 -18.90
N PRO A 116 -1.71 -9.93 -20.03
CA PRO A 116 -2.58 -10.21 -21.16
C PRO A 116 -2.50 -11.68 -21.61
N GLY A 117 -3.66 -12.28 -21.90
CA GLY A 117 -3.78 -13.68 -22.30
C GLY A 117 -4.05 -14.67 -21.16
N THR A 118 -3.96 -14.25 -19.89
CA THR A 118 -4.49 -15.07 -18.78
C THR A 118 -6.00 -14.95 -18.74
N VAL A 119 -6.72 -16.06 -18.87
CA VAL A 119 -8.19 -16.09 -18.85
C VAL A 119 -8.70 -16.69 -17.54
N HIS A 120 -9.85 -16.21 -17.08
CA HIS A 120 -10.51 -16.77 -15.91
C HIS A 120 -10.76 -18.29 -16.07
N GLY A 121 -10.64 -19.05 -14.98
CA GLY A 121 -10.75 -20.50 -14.98
C GLY A 121 -9.44 -21.25 -15.28
N GLN A 122 -8.41 -20.58 -15.82
CA GLN A 122 -7.08 -21.18 -16.01
C GLN A 122 -6.24 -21.16 -14.72
N TRP A 123 -6.75 -21.77 -13.65
CA TRP A 123 -6.21 -21.62 -12.29
C TRP A 123 -4.74 -22.04 -12.12
N TRP A 124 -4.23 -22.94 -12.97
CA TRP A 124 -2.85 -23.43 -12.89
C TRP A 124 -1.92 -22.89 -14.00
N SER A 125 -2.39 -21.91 -14.78
CA SER A 125 -1.57 -21.28 -15.81
C SER A 125 -0.36 -20.57 -15.21
N LYS A 126 0.82 -20.78 -15.79
CA LYS A 126 2.06 -20.08 -15.41
C LYS A 126 2.40 -18.95 -16.39
N HIS A 127 1.42 -18.50 -17.17
CA HIS A 127 1.63 -17.46 -18.17
C HIS A 127 2.22 -16.20 -17.54
N GLY A 128 3.26 -15.63 -18.15
CA GLY A 128 3.95 -14.45 -17.63
C GLY A 128 4.61 -14.62 -16.25
N PHE A 129 4.87 -15.84 -15.76
CA PHE A 129 5.40 -16.04 -14.40
C PHE A 129 6.68 -15.25 -14.10
N LEU A 130 7.56 -15.07 -15.09
CA LEU A 130 8.79 -14.28 -14.94
C LEU A 130 8.49 -12.81 -14.63
N ILE A 131 7.40 -12.24 -15.17
CA ILE A 131 6.97 -10.88 -14.86
C ILE A 131 6.55 -10.83 -13.38
N PHE A 132 5.70 -11.76 -12.93
CA PHE A 132 5.28 -11.81 -11.52
C PHE A 132 6.47 -11.95 -10.55
N ILE A 133 7.42 -12.85 -10.84
CA ILE A 133 8.65 -13.01 -10.05
C ILE A 133 9.46 -11.70 -10.07
N GLY A 134 9.68 -11.11 -11.25
CA GLY A 134 10.47 -9.90 -11.41
C GLY A 134 9.88 -8.70 -10.66
N VAL A 135 8.57 -8.50 -10.74
CA VAL A 135 7.88 -7.40 -10.03
C VAL A 135 7.95 -7.61 -8.52
N VAL A 136 7.69 -8.82 -8.01
CA VAL A 136 7.80 -9.08 -6.56
C VAL A 136 9.25 -8.97 -6.09
N ALA A 137 10.21 -9.48 -6.86
CA ALA A 137 11.62 -9.37 -6.52
C ALA A 137 12.07 -7.91 -6.46
N PHE A 138 11.65 -7.08 -7.41
CA PHE A 138 11.92 -5.64 -7.39
C PHE A 138 11.23 -4.95 -6.20
N ALA A 139 9.97 -5.29 -5.90
CA ALA A 139 9.29 -4.81 -4.69
C ALA A 139 10.11 -5.10 -3.43
N MET A 140 10.54 -6.35 -3.24
CA MET A 140 11.34 -6.73 -2.09
C MET A 140 12.73 -6.06 -2.09
N ALA A 141 13.35 -5.88 -3.25
CA ALA A 141 14.61 -5.14 -3.39
C ALA A 141 14.46 -3.69 -2.91
N THR A 142 13.42 -2.96 -3.36
CA THR A 142 13.18 -1.58 -2.88
C THR A 142 12.95 -1.53 -1.37
N LYS A 143 12.20 -2.49 -0.81
CA LYS A 143 11.96 -2.62 0.64
C LYS A 143 13.25 -2.72 1.45
N TYR A 144 14.22 -3.50 0.98
CA TYR A 144 15.45 -3.78 1.74
C TYR A 144 16.62 -2.86 1.41
N LEU A 145 16.72 -2.39 0.17
CA LEU A 145 17.85 -1.59 -0.34
C LEU A 145 17.58 -0.08 -0.27
N ILE A 146 16.35 0.36 -0.57
CA ILE A 146 16.00 1.78 -0.63
C ILE A 146 15.35 2.19 0.68
N ARG A 147 16.19 2.52 1.66
CA ARG A 147 15.75 2.84 3.02
C ARG A 147 16.35 4.15 3.52
N TRP A 148 15.57 4.87 4.30
CA TRP A 148 15.99 6.09 4.98
C TRP A 148 15.50 6.05 6.43
N LYS A 149 16.39 6.39 7.39
CA LYS A 149 16.13 6.32 8.84
C LYS A 149 15.50 4.97 9.28
N GLY A 150 16.01 3.87 8.74
CA GLY A 150 15.52 2.52 9.07
C GLY A 150 14.14 2.15 8.52
N ARG A 151 13.51 2.97 7.67
CA ARG A 151 12.24 2.67 7.00
C ARG A 151 12.43 2.65 5.48
N HIS A 152 11.65 1.84 4.76
CA HIS A 152 11.64 1.93 3.30
C HIS A 152 10.99 3.23 2.86
N ILE A 153 11.46 3.81 1.75
CA ILE A 153 10.96 5.12 1.29
C ILE A 153 9.57 4.96 0.66
N PHE A 154 9.44 3.96 -0.22
CA PHE A 154 8.27 3.71 -1.04
C PHE A 154 7.47 2.51 -0.55
N ASN A 155 6.17 2.50 -0.84
CA ASN A 155 5.37 1.28 -0.71
C ASN A 155 5.93 0.23 -1.70
N PRO A 156 6.46 -0.91 -1.22
CA PRO A 156 7.22 -1.84 -2.05
C PRO A 156 6.45 -2.40 -3.26
N SER A 157 5.21 -2.84 -3.06
CA SER A 157 4.40 -3.36 -4.17
C SER A 157 4.01 -2.24 -5.12
N ASN A 158 3.64 -1.07 -4.59
CA ASN A 158 3.23 0.08 -5.39
C ASN A 158 4.33 0.54 -6.38
N ILE A 159 5.56 0.78 -5.91
CA ILE A 159 6.65 1.22 -6.79
C ILE A 159 7.01 0.18 -7.85
N ALA A 160 6.96 -1.10 -7.50
CA ALA A 160 7.24 -2.18 -8.44
C ALA A 160 6.18 -2.30 -9.53
N LEU A 161 4.89 -2.16 -9.15
CA LEU A 161 3.77 -2.16 -10.09
C LEU A 161 3.85 -0.97 -11.05
N VAL A 162 4.09 0.25 -10.54
CA VAL A 162 4.25 1.45 -11.39
C VAL A 162 5.40 1.26 -12.38
N LEU A 163 6.55 0.78 -11.93
CA LEU A 163 7.69 0.55 -12.82
C LEU A 163 7.36 -0.52 -13.87
N ALA A 164 6.70 -1.61 -13.47
CA ALA A 164 6.30 -2.66 -14.40
C ALA A 164 5.35 -2.12 -15.49
N PHE A 165 4.32 -1.36 -15.10
CA PHE A 165 3.36 -0.80 -16.04
C PHE A 165 4.00 0.22 -16.99
N VAL A 166 4.89 1.08 -16.49
CA VAL A 166 5.56 2.08 -17.34
C VAL A 166 6.58 1.44 -18.29
N VAL A 167 7.38 0.47 -17.81
CA VAL A 167 8.48 -0.11 -18.60
C VAL A 167 8.00 -1.19 -19.56
N LEU A 168 7.09 -2.06 -19.12
CA LEU A 168 6.58 -3.16 -19.93
C LEU A 168 5.36 -2.75 -20.75
N GLY A 169 4.58 -1.77 -20.28
CA GLY A 169 3.41 -1.26 -21.00
C GLY A 169 2.24 -2.25 -21.07
N PRO A 170 1.17 -1.84 -21.78
CA PRO A 170 -0.08 -2.61 -21.90
C PRO A 170 0.08 -3.92 -22.69
N GLN A 171 1.16 -4.08 -23.47
CA GLN A 171 1.43 -5.29 -24.24
C GLN A 171 1.75 -6.50 -23.35
N TYR A 172 2.39 -6.28 -22.20
CA TYR A 172 2.88 -7.35 -21.33
C TYR A 172 2.28 -7.33 -19.93
N THR A 173 1.76 -6.18 -19.51
CA THR A 173 1.18 -6.01 -18.18
C THR A 173 -0.14 -5.27 -18.28
N GLU A 174 -1.06 -5.56 -17.37
CA GLU A 174 -2.28 -4.81 -17.19
C GLU A 174 -2.51 -4.61 -15.69
N PRO A 175 -2.82 -3.39 -15.23
CA PRO A 175 -3.42 -3.19 -13.94
C PRO A 175 -4.79 -3.87 -13.90
N GLN A 176 -5.15 -4.49 -12.78
CA GLN A 176 -6.49 -5.06 -12.59
C GLN A 176 -7.59 -4.04 -12.88
N ASP A 177 -8.67 -4.49 -13.53
CA ASP A 177 -9.77 -3.64 -13.99
C ASP A 177 -10.39 -2.84 -12.82
N LEU A 178 -10.74 -1.58 -13.07
CA LEU A 178 -11.34 -0.66 -12.11
C LEU A 178 -12.73 -1.12 -11.67
N TRP A 179 -13.43 -1.90 -12.49
CA TRP A 179 -14.71 -2.50 -12.17
C TRP A 179 -14.67 -4.00 -12.47
N TRP A 180 -15.20 -4.82 -11.57
CA TRP A 180 -14.98 -6.27 -11.62
C TRP A 180 -16.17 -7.03 -12.21
N ILE A 181 -17.38 -6.77 -11.69
CA ILE A 181 -18.64 -7.37 -12.17
C ILE A 181 -19.79 -6.37 -12.02
N PRO A 182 -20.92 -6.55 -12.74
CA PRO A 182 -22.13 -5.77 -12.51
C PRO A 182 -22.59 -5.81 -11.05
N LEU A 183 -23.33 -4.78 -10.63
CA LEU A 183 -23.89 -4.74 -9.28
C LEU A 183 -24.81 -5.94 -9.03
N GLY A 184 -24.57 -6.62 -7.91
CA GLY A 184 -25.27 -7.83 -7.52
C GLY A 184 -24.79 -8.33 -6.16
N PRO A 185 -25.34 -9.44 -5.64
CA PRO A 185 -25.07 -9.92 -4.29
C PRO A 185 -23.58 -10.06 -3.99
N TRP A 186 -22.81 -10.66 -4.90
CA TRP A 186 -21.37 -10.86 -4.73
C TRP A 186 -20.56 -9.57 -4.75
N MET A 187 -20.99 -8.57 -5.52
CA MET A 187 -20.37 -7.25 -5.53
C MET A 187 -20.65 -6.50 -4.22
N TYR A 188 -21.86 -6.62 -3.66
CA TYR A 188 -22.17 -6.03 -2.36
C TYR A 188 -21.40 -6.69 -1.21
N VAL A 189 -21.28 -8.03 -1.21
CA VAL A 189 -20.43 -8.76 -0.26
C VAL A 189 -18.98 -8.29 -0.37
N THR A 190 -18.50 -8.13 -1.60
CA THR A 190 -17.16 -7.62 -1.90
C THR A 190 -16.94 -6.23 -1.32
N TYR A 191 -17.87 -5.28 -1.53
CA TYR A 191 -17.81 -3.96 -0.92
C TYR A 191 -17.86 -4.02 0.61
N ALA A 192 -18.70 -4.88 1.20
CA ALA A 192 -18.77 -5.03 2.64
C ALA A 192 -17.43 -5.49 3.23
N ILE A 193 -16.77 -6.46 2.61
CA ILE A 193 -15.44 -6.93 3.01
C ILE A 193 -14.38 -5.83 2.81
N LEU A 194 -14.43 -5.15 1.66
CA LEU A 194 -13.45 -4.14 1.30
C LEU A 194 -13.53 -2.91 2.21
N ILE A 195 -14.73 -2.34 2.36
CA ILE A 195 -14.98 -1.15 3.18
C ILE A 195 -14.86 -1.52 4.66
N GLY A 196 -15.43 -2.65 5.09
CA GLY A 196 -15.32 -3.11 6.47
C GLY A 196 -13.87 -3.36 6.88
N GLY A 197 -13.12 -4.12 6.08
CA GLY A 197 -11.70 -4.35 6.30
C GLY A 197 -10.89 -3.06 6.28
N GLY A 198 -11.15 -2.19 5.30
CA GLY A 198 -10.48 -0.89 5.16
C GLY A 198 -10.72 0.04 6.35
N LEU A 199 -11.96 0.14 6.84
CA LEU A 199 -12.31 0.94 8.01
C LEU A 199 -11.70 0.40 9.29
N LEU A 200 -11.67 -0.93 9.49
CA LEU A 200 -11.03 -1.55 10.64
C LEU A 200 -9.54 -1.18 10.70
N ILE A 201 -8.83 -1.28 9.58
CA ILE A 201 -7.41 -0.92 9.48
C ILE A 201 -7.21 0.60 9.64
N ALA A 202 -8.07 1.40 8.99
CA ALA A 202 -7.99 2.85 9.05
C ALA A 202 -8.29 3.41 10.45
N TRP A 203 -9.11 2.72 11.25
CA TRP A 203 -9.39 3.09 12.63
C TRP A 203 -8.14 3.00 13.51
N GLU A 204 -7.30 1.99 13.30
CA GLU A 204 -6.00 1.87 13.98
C GLU A 204 -5.02 2.99 13.59
N LEU A 205 -5.18 3.55 12.38
CA LEU A 205 -4.22 4.46 11.76
C LEU A 205 -4.65 5.93 11.75
N LYS A 206 -5.75 6.29 12.42
CA LYS A 206 -6.30 7.66 12.54
C LYS A 206 -6.61 8.29 11.17
N LEU A 207 -7.88 8.18 10.76
CA LEU A 207 -8.54 8.46 9.47
C LEU A 207 -8.25 9.80 8.74
N LEU A 208 -7.43 10.71 9.27
CA LEU A 208 -7.30 12.06 8.70
C LEU A 208 -6.70 12.10 7.29
N GLY A 209 -5.71 11.27 6.99
CA GLY A 209 -5.12 11.21 5.65
C GLY A 209 -6.07 10.66 4.58
N LEU A 210 -6.87 9.67 4.95
CA LEU A 210 -7.86 9.06 4.06
C LEU A 210 -9.03 10.02 3.78
N ALA A 211 -9.55 10.67 4.82
CA ALA A 211 -10.59 11.68 4.67
C ALA A 211 -10.10 12.88 3.84
N ALA A 212 -8.86 13.31 4.05
CA ALA A 212 -8.24 14.38 3.27
C ALA A 212 -8.11 14.01 1.79
N PHE A 213 -7.65 12.78 1.51
CA PHE A 213 -7.58 12.27 0.14
C PHE A 213 -8.95 12.28 -0.54
N ALA A 214 -9.97 11.69 0.10
CA ALA A 214 -11.31 11.62 -0.46
C ALA A 214 -11.91 13.01 -0.73
N ALA A 215 -11.80 13.94 0.23
CA ALA A 215 -12.29 15.30 0.08
C ALA A 215 -11.53 16.07 -1.02
N ALA A 216 -10.19 15.96 -1.05
CA ALA A 216 -9.37 16.64 -2.04
C ALA A 216 -9.59 16.10 -3.45
N VAL A 217 -9.79 14.79 -3.63
CA VAL A 217 -10.19 14.21 -4.92
C VAL A 217 -11.52 14.79 -5.37
N ALA A 218 -12.54 14.81 -4.49
CA ALA A 218 -13.84 15.36 -4.84
C ALA A 218 -13.77 16.83 -5.29
N ILE A 219 -12.96 17.65 -4.60
CA ILE A 219 -12.74 19.07 -4.95
C ILE A 219 -11.95 19.20 -6.26
N ALA A 220 -10.87 18.44 -6.43
CA ALA A 220 -10.01 18.51 -7.61
C ALA A 220 -10.69 18.00 -8.90
N LEU A 221 -11.68 17.11 -8.77
CA LEU A 221 -12.47 16.60 -9.89
C LEU A 221 -13.67 17.48 -10.26
N ALA A 222 -14.17 18.31 -9.35
CA ALA A 222 -15.32 19.20 -9.61
C ALA A 222 -15.18 20.10 -10.87
N PRO A 223 -14.00 20.64 -11.23
CA PRO A 223 -13.84 21.49 -12.41
C PRO A 223 -13.53 20.72 -13.72
N VAL A 224 -13.55 19.39 -13.74
CA VAL A 224 -13.17 18.58 -14.94
C VAL A 224 -14.39 17.87 -15.55
N PRO A 225 -15.34 18.59 -16.19
CA PRO A 225 -16.58 17.98 -16.67
C PRO A 225 -16.41 17.08 -17.91
N ASP A 226 -15.37 17.28 -18.72
CA ASP A 226 -15.31 16.73 -20.09
C ASP A 226 -14.25 15.63 -20.30
N HIS A 227 -13.72 15.03 -19.23
CA HIS A 227 -12.75 13.95 -19.38
C HIS A 227 -13.44 12.64 -19.78
N CYS A 228 -12.87 11.96 -20.77
CA CYS A 228 -13.38 10.70 -21.31
C CYS A 228 -12.29 9.63 -21.30
N ARG A 229 -12.67 8.39 -21.03
CA ARG A 229 -11.77 7.23 -21.15
C ARG A 229 -12.46 6.01 -21.73
N VAL A 230 -11.65 5.11 -22.26
CA VAL A 230 -12.08 3.76 -22.67
C VAL A 230 -11.61 2.74 -21.64
N ALA A 231 -12.50 1.82 -21.30
CA ALA A 231 -12.26 0.73 -20.35
C ALA A 231 -12.62 -0.60 -21.01
N SER A 232 -11.89 -1.67 -20.69
CA SER A 232 -12.05 -2.98 -21.33
C SER A 232 -13.42 -3.63 -21.05
N TRP A 233 -13.99 -3.28 -19.90
CA TRP A 233 -15.24 -3.81 -19.36
C TRP A 233 -16.46 -2.94 -19.66
N HIS A 234 -16.28 -1.81 -20.36
CA HIS A 234 -17.37 -0.90 -20.72
C HIS A 234 -17.40 -0.65 -22.23
N ALA A 235 -18.56 -0.85 -22.86
CA ALA A 235 -18.67 -0.84 -24.31
C ALA A 235 -18.47 0.55 -24.95
N THR A 236 -18.84 1.62 -24.23
CA THR A 236 -18.70 3.01 -24.68
C THR A 236 -17.69 3.77 -23.84
N ALA A 237 -17.18 4.88 -24.36
CA ALA A 237 -16.31 5.76 -23.57
C ALA A 237 -17.07 6.28 -22.34
N LEU A 238 -16.44 6.17 -21.17
CA LEU A 238 -16.92 6.74 -19.92
C LEU A 238 -16.50 8.20 -19.86
N CYS A 239 -17.47 9.11 -19.83
CA CYS A 239 -17.23 10.54 -19.87
C CYS A 239 -17.84 11.25 -18.67
N GLY A 240 -17.22 12.37 -18.27
CA GLY A 240 -17.75 13.31 -17.28
C GLY A 240 -18.26 12.65 -16.01
N ARG A 241 -19.54 12.90 -15.69
CA ARG A 241 -20.14 12.43 -14.42
C ARG A 241 -20.08 10.91 -14.24
N ASP A 242 -20.32 10.14 -15.30
CA ASP A 242 -20.33 8.68 -15.24
C ASP A 242 -18.93 8.13 -14.97
N LEU A 243 -17.91 8.76 -15.57
CA LEU A 243 -16.51 8.48 -15.28
C LEU A 243 -16.18 8.75 -13.81
N TRP A 244 -16.55 9.92 -13.29
CA TRP A 244 -16.24 10.28 -11.91
C TRP A 244 -16.95 9.40 -10.89
N GLN A 245 -18.21 9.06 -11.12
CA GLN A 245 -18.94 8.12 -10.28
C GLN A 245 -18.29 6.74 -10.29
N THR A 246 -17.89 6.26 -11.47
CA THR A 246 -17.15 4.99 -11.61
C THR A 246 -15.85 5.02 -10.83
N LEU A 247 -15.06 6.08 -10.94
CA LEU A 247 -13.78 6.21 -10.24
C LEU A 247 -13.93 6.27 -8.73
N VAL A 248 -14.86 7.07 -8.23
CA VAL A 248 -15.10 7.23 -6.78
C VAL A 248 -15.61 5.94 -6.14
N THR A 249 -16.44 5.18 -6.87
CA THR A 249 -17.02 3.92 -6.37
C THR A 249 -16.24 2.68 -6.77
N SER A 250 -15.15 2.83 -7.53
CA SER A 250 -14.33 1.71 -8.02
C SER A 250 -13.72 0.92 -6.86
N PRO A 251 -13.91 -0.42 -6.82
CA PRO A 251 -13.24 -1.27 -5.84
C PRO A 251 -11.72 -1.11 -5.84
N GLU A 252 -11.09 -0.91 -7.00
CA GLU A 252 -9.64 -0.71 -7.11
C GLU A 252 -9.18 0.61 -6.49
N VAL A 253 -9.94 1.70 -6.68
CA VAL A 253 -9.65 2.99 -6.04
C VAL A 253 -9.83 2.89 -4.53
N LEU A 254 -10.85 2.16 -4.07
CA LEU A 254 -11.04 1.87 -2.65
C LEU A 254 -9.90 1.01 -2.09
N ILE A 255 -9.38 0.02 -2.83
CA ILE A 255 -8.22 -0.77 -2.42
C ILE A 255 -6.99 0.14 -2.26
N PHE A 256 -6.74 1.00 -3.24
CA PHE A 256 -5.66 1.98 -3.16
C PHE A 256 -5.82 2.86 -1.91
N ALA A 257 -7.01 3.42 -1.71
CA ALA A 257 -7.30 4.34 -0.62
C ALA A 257 -7.22 3.67 0.77
N PHE A 258 -7.69 2.44 0.93
CA PHE A 258 -7.73 1.77 2.24
C PHE A 258 -6.48 0.94 2.57
N PHE A 259 -5.75 0.44 1.58
CA PHE A 259 -4.69 -0.55 1.82
C PHE A 259 -3.32 -0.14 1.30
N MET A 260 -3.23 0.79 0.35
CA MET A 260 -1.93 1.26 -0.17
C MET A 260 -1.56 2.63 0.37
N LEU A 261 -2.50 3.56 0.35
CA LEU A 261 -2.30 4.94 0.80
C LEU A 261 -1.97 5.04 2.30
N PRO A 262 -2.70 4.38 3.23
CA PRO A 262 -2.45 4.53 4.67
C PRO A 262 -1.33 3.61 5.20
N ASP A 263 -0.44 3.07 4.36
CA ASP A 263 0.64 2.20 4.83
C ASP A 263 1.50 2.94 5.91
N PRO A 264 1.50 2.47 7.17
CA PRO A 264 2.14 3.15 8.30
C PRO A 264 3.65 3.31 8.13
N ARG A 265 4.28 2.55 7.23
CA ARG A 265 5.73 2.64 6.99
C ARG A 265 6.09 3.74 6.00
N THR A 266 5.15 4.17 5.16
CA THR A 266 5.37 5.13 4.07
C THR A 266 4.63 6.45 4.26
N VAL A 267 3.64 6.52 5.15
CA VAL A 267 3.01 7.80 5.51
C VAL A 267 3.82 8.55 6.60
N PRO A 268 3.65 9.88 6.71
CA PRO A 268 4.18 10.64 7.84
C PRO A 268 3.62 10.18 9.20
N ASP A 269 4.39 10.36 10.26
CA ASP A 269 4.01 9.93 11.60
C ASP A 269 2.93 10.82 12.23
N GLY A 270 3.00 12.14 12.05
CA GLY A 270 2.06 13.08 12.64
C GLY A 270 0.76 13.31 11.86
N GLN A 271 -0.25 13.84 12.54
CA GLN A 271 -1.61 13.97 12.02
C GLN A 271 -1.72 15.01 10.90
N VAL A 272 -1.03 16.15 11.05
CA VAL A 272 -0.98 17.19 10.02
C VAL A 272 -0.24 16.67 8.79
N GLY A 273 0.90 15.99 8.99
CA GLY A 273 1.61 15.31 7.92
C GLY A 273 0.74 14.34 7.14
N ARG A 274 -0.04 13.49 7.82
CA ARG A 274 -0.97 12.55 7.18
C ARG A 274 -2.06 13.24 6.37
N PHE A 275 -2.65 14.32 6.91
CA PHE A 275 -3.65 15.12 6.19
C PHE A 275 -3.06 15.71 4.91
N VAL A 276 -1.95 16.45 5.02
CA VAL A 276 -1.30 17.10 3.87
C VAL A 276 -0.82 16.07 2.85
N PHE A 277 -0.28 14.94 3.31
CA PHE A 277 0.11 13.83 2.43
C PHE A 277 -1.08 13.30 1.63
N GLY A 278 -2.25 13.10 2.26
CA GLY A 278 -3.48 12.69 1.57
C GLY A 278 -3.93 13.69 0.51
N VAL A 279 -3.86 14.99 0.80
CA VAL A 279 -4.17 16.06 -0.17
C VAL A 279 -3.18 16.03 -1.35
N ILE A 280 -1.88 15.90 -1.08
CA ILE A 280 -0.85 15.83 -2.13
C ILE A 280 -1.10 14.63 -3.04
N VAL A 281 -1.39 13.44 -2.48
CA VAL A 281 -1.68 12.25 -3.28
C VAL A 281 -2.94 12.47 -4.13
N ALA A 282 -3.99 13.08 -3.58
CA ALA A 282 -5.21 13.39 -4.32
C ALA A 282 -4.94 14.31 -5.51
N VAL A 283 -4.25 15.44 -5.28
CA VAL A 283 -3.90 16.40 -6.32
C VAL A 283 -3.03 15.77 -7.40
N LEU A 284 -1.99 15.02 -7.01
CA LEU A 284 -1.15 14.30 -7.96
C LEU A 284 -1.92 13.25 -8.75
N SER A 285 -2.88 12.55 -8.13
CA SER A 285 -3.70 11.55 -8.82
C SER A 285 -4.53 12.20 -9.92
N VAL A 286 -5.16 13.34 -9.64
CA VAL A 286 -5.99 14.05 -10.63
C VAL A 286 -5.13 14.67 -11.73
N LEU A 287 -3.98 15.27 -11.39
CA LEU A 287 -3.04 15.83 -12.37
C LEU A 287 -2.48 14.77 -13.32
N LEU A 288 -2.09 13.60 -12.80
CA LEU A 288 -1.56 12.50 -13.61
C LEU A 288 -2.65 11.78 -14.40
N LEU A 289 -3.91 11.82 -13.94
CA LEU A 289 -5.05 11.23 -14.64
C LEU A 289 -5.50 12.08 -15.83
N GLY A 290 -5.43 13.42 -15.72
CA GLY A 290 -5.88 14.37 -16.74
C GLY A 290 -5.48 14.03 -18.19
N PRO A 291 -4.22 13.66 -18.49
CA PRO A 291 -3.80 13.33 -19.86
C PRO A 291 -4.13 11.90 -20.32
N THR A 292 -4.83 11.09 -19.51
CA THR A 292 -5.00 9.64 -19.78
C THR A 292 -6.35 9.31 -20.40
N THR A 293 -6.37 8.62 -21.53
CA THR A 293 -7.61 8.19 -22.21
C THR A 293 -7.91 6.69 -22.06
N LEU A 294 -6.96 5.93 -21.52
CA LEU A 294 -7.08 4.48 -21.31
C LEU A 294 -7.06 4.16 -19.82
N GLU A 295 -7.91 3.22 -19.41
CA GLU A 295 -7.96 2.68 -18.05
C GLU A 295 -6.59 2.25 -17.51
N PHE A 296 -5.76 1.63 -18.37
CA PHE A 296 -4.39 1.24 -18.05
C PHE A 296 -3.58 2.41 -17.46
N TRP A 297 -3.61 3.56 -18.13
CA TRP A 297 -2.85 4.74 -17.74
C TRP A 297 -3.49 5.45 -16.56
N THR A 298 -4.82 5.47 -16.46
CA THR A 298 -5.52 6.01 -15.29
C THR A 298 -5.09 5.29 -14.00
N LYS A 299 -5.03 3.95 -14.01
CA LYS A 299 -4.61 3.20 -12.82
C LYS A 299 -3.11 3.35 -12.55
N THR A 300 -2.30 3.39 -13.60
CA THR A 300 -0.86 3.67 -13.46
C THR A 300 -0.61 5.05 -12.85
N ALA A 301 -1.37 6.07 -13.26
CA ALA A 301 -1.33 7.43 -12.72
C ALA A 301 -1.70 7.48 -11.23
N LEU A 302 -2.75 6.76 -10.82
CA LEU A 302 -3.16 6.66 -9.41
C LEU A 302 -2.06 6.02 -8.55
N LEU A 303 -1.43 4.95 -9.02
CA LEU A 303 -0.34 4.30 -8.28
C LEU A 303 0.93 5.18 -8.27
N ALA A 304 1.23 5.85 -9.38
CA ALA A 304 2.37 6.75 -9.51
C ALA A 304 2.26 7.98 -8.59
N SER A 305 1.05 8.51 -8.37
CA SER A 305 0.83 9.63 -7.44
C SER A 305 1.34 9.31 -6.02
N LEU A 306 1.09 8.08 -5.55
CA LEU A 306 1.60 7.60 -4.27
C LEU A 306 3.11 7.42 -4.28
N VAL A 307 3.73 6.98 -5.39
CA VAL A 307 5.19 6.90 -5.51
C VAL A 307 5.82 8.28 -5.37
N PHE A 308 5.32 9.28 -6.09
CA PHE A 308 5.82 10.65 -6.01
C PHE A 308 5.64 11.26 -4.61
N ALA A 309 4.47 11.07 -4.00
CA ALA A 309 4.24 11.52 -2.63
C ALA A 309 5.20 10.85 -1.63
N CYS A 310 5.43 9.53 -1.77
CA CYS A 310 6.38 8.79 -0.95
C CYS A 310 7.82 9.30 -1.12
N ALA A 311 8.24 9.69 -2.33
CA ALA A 311 9.56 10.29 -2.56
C ALA A 311 9.75 11.59 -1.75
N GLY A 312 8.71 12.45 -1.76
CA GLY A 312 8.73 13.75 -1.08
C GLY A 312 8.46 13.70 0.43
N ARG A 313 8.06 12.53 0.98
CA ARG A 313 7.51 12.44 2.35
C ARG A 313 8.43 12.93 3.46
N PHE A 314 9.74 12.73 3.33
CA PHE A 314 10.70 13.14 4.35
C PHE A 314 10.94 14.64 4.35
N ALA A 315 10.93 15.26 3.16
CA ALA A 315 10.95 16.70 3.03
C ALA A 315 9.66 17.30 3.62
N LEU A 316 8.51 16.71 3.29
CA LEU A 316 7.22 17.10 3.86
C LEU A 316 7.21 17.01 5.39
N ALA A 317 7.67 15.91 5.96
CA ALA A 317 7.75 15.73 7.41
C ALA A 317 8.66 16.78 8.07
N ARG A 318 9.79 17.14 7.44
CA ARG A 318 10.68 18.18 7.93
C ARG A 318 10.04 19.58 7.89
N LEU A 319 9.31 19.89 6.81
CA LEU A 319 8.62 21.15 6.65
C LEU A 319 7.47 21.33 7.66
N LEU A 320 6.78 20.23 8.00
CA LEU A 320 5.63 20.25 8.90
C LEU A 320 6.00 20.03 10.38
N ALA A 321 7.22 19.63 10.70
CA ALA A 321 7.67 19.39 12.08
C ALA A 321 7.34 20.56 13.06
N PRO A 322 7.57 21.85 12.69
CA PRO A 322 7.22 22.96 13.59
C PRO A 322 5.72 23.09 13.85
N LEU A 323 4.88 22.69 12.89
CA LEU A 323 3.42 22.71 13.02
C LEU A 323 2.91 21.56 13.89
N GLU A 324 3.60 20.42 13.86
CA GLU A 324 3.27 19.25 14.68
C GLU A 324 3.71 19.46 16.15
N GLU A 325 4.85 20.11 16.37
CA GLU A 325 5.37 20.45 17.71
C GLU A 325 4.53 21.54 18.42
N ALA A 326 3.84 22.40 17.67
CA ALA A 326 3.02 23.50 18.20
C ALA A 326 1.65 23.08 18.79
N GLY A 327 1.35 21.78 18.91
CA GLY A 327 0.24 21.30 19.74
C GLY A 327 -1.15 21.18 19.07
N GLY A 328 -1.22 20.66 17.84
CA GLY A 328 -2.46 20.08 17.29
C GLY A 328 -3.37 21.04 16.51
N GLY A 329 -4.22 20.45 15.65
CA GLY A 329 -4.85 21.06 14.47
C GLY A 329 -5.61 22.39 14.66
N LEU A 330 -6.04 22.75 15.87
CA LEU A 330 -6.75 24.01 16.13
C LEU A 330 -5.83 25.25 16.15
N ALA A 331 -4.63 25.13 16.72
CA ALA A 331 -3.62 26.19 16.69
C ALA A 331 -3.02 26.34 15.29
N VAL A 332 -2.97 25.23 14.54
CA VAL A 332 -2.61 25.21 13.12
C VAL A 332 -3.67 25.92 12.30
N VAL A 333 -4.96 25.62 12.38
CA VAL A 333 -6.03 26.36 11.65
C VAL A 333 -5.97 27.87 11.93
N ARG A 334 -5.65 28.26 13.17
CA ARG A 334 -5.53 29.67 13.57
C ARG A 334 -4.23 30.36 13.07
N ARG A 335 -3.12 29.63 12.89
CA ARG A 335 -1.87 30.16 12.27
C ARG A 335 -1.83 29.99 10.74
N LEU A 336 -2.55 29.00 10.22
CA LEU A 336 -2.71 28.70 8.80
C LEU A 336 -3.74 29.62 8.13
N GLY A 337 -4.35 30.58 8.85
CA GLY A 337 -5.26 31.57 8.25
C GLY A 337 -4.67 32.32 7.05
N TRP A 338 -3.34 32.33 6.91
CA TRP A 338 -2.61 32.91 5.77
C TRP A 338 -1.99 31.86 4.81
N ALA A 339 -1.88 30.59 5.21
CA ALA A 339 -1.33 29.50 4.37
C ALA A 339 -2.41 28.56 3.81
N ALA A 340 -3.61 28.53 4.40
CA ALA A 340 -4.81 27.90 3.85
C ALA A 340 -5.19 28.50 2.49
N PRO A 341 -5.18 29.83 2.26
CA PRO A 341 -5.35 30.40 0.92
C PRO A 341 -4.16 30.14 -0.01
N ALA A 342 -2.97 29.78 0.50
CA ALA A 342 -1.84 29.38 -0.33
C ALA A 342 -1.94 27.90 -0.76
N VAL A 343 -2.43 27.00 0.11
CA VAL A 343 -2.70 25.60 -0.26
C VAL A 343 -3.97 25.50 -1.10
N LEU A 344 -5.05 26.21 -0.75
CA LEU A 344 -6.20 26.40 -1.64
C LEU A 344 -5.77 27.09 -2.92
N GLY A 345 -4.92 28.11 -2.85
CA GLY A 345 -4.41 28.85 -4.00
C GLY A 345 -3.55 28.00 -4.91
N VAL A 346 -2.69 27.13 -4.38
CA VAL A 346 -1.91 26.14 -5.15
C VAL A 346 -2.82 25.03 -5.66
N THR A 347 -3.82 24.58 -4.90
CA THR A 347 -4.80 23.59 -5.36
C THR A 347 -5.71 24.19 -6.45
N LEU A 348 -6.06 25.46 -6.36
CA LEU A 348 -6.80 26.23 -7.37
C LEU A 348 -5.93 26.56 -8.58
N LEU A 349 -4.66 26.91 -8.40
CA LEU A 349 -3.69 27.12 -9.49
C LEU A 349 -3.40 25.82 -10.23
N LEU A 350 -3.25 24.71 -9.51
CA LEU A 350 -3.11 23.39 -10.12
C LEU A 350 -4.44 22.91 -10.73
N ALA A 351 -5.58 23.26 -10.15
CA ALA A 351 -6.90 23.10 -10.77
C ALA A 351 -7.10 23.98 -12.01
N THR A 352 -6.39 25.10 -12.15
CA THR A 352 -6.36 25.89 -13.39
C THR A 352 -5.39 25.34 -14.43
N ALA A 353 -4.43 24.49 -14.03
CA ALA A 353 -3.56 23.74 -14.95
C ALA A 353 -4.19 22.43 -15.46
N LEU A 354 -5.22 21.92 -14.76
CA LEU A 354 -5.99 20.73 -15.13
C LEU A 354 -6.75 20.84 -16.47
N PRO A 355 -7.41 21.96 -16.80
CA PRO A 355 -7.98 22.19 -18.13
C PRO A 355 -6.94 22.08 -19.24
N VAL A 356 -5.71 22.54 -19.00
CA VAL A 356 -4.61 22.49 -19.99
C VAL A 356 -4.16 21.04 -20.22
N ALA A 357 -4.04 20.24 -19.15
CA ALA A 357 -3.71 18.81 -19.26
C ALA A 357 -4.83 18.00 -19.94
N ALA A 358 -6.10 18.35 -19.69
CA ALA A 358 -7.26 17.72 -20.33
C ALA A 358 -7.38 18.10 -21.83
N GLN A 359 -7.10 19.36 -22.19
CA GLN A 359 -7.07 19.81 -23.59
C GLN A 359 -5.95 19.15 -24.41
N LEU A 360 -4.81 18.84 -23.78
CA LEU A 360 -3.74 18.07 -24.42
C LEU A 360 -4.10 16.60 -24.64
N SER A 361 -5.13 16.08 -23.95
CA SER A 361 -5.61 14.70 -24.12
C SER A 361 -6.61 14.53 -25.28
N THR A 362 -7.18 15.64 -25.79
CA THR A 362 -8.18 15.65 -26.86
C THR A 362 -7.59 15.89 -28.26
N HIS A 363 -6.27 16.06 -28.35
CA HIS A 363 -5.47 16.12 -29.58
C HIS A 363 -4.45 15.00 -29.57
#